data_AF-A0A2V9G9Z2-F1
#
_entry.id   AF-A0A2V9G9Z2-F1
#
_cell.length_a   1.000
_cell.length_b   1.000
_cell.length_c   1.000
_cell.angle_alpha   90.00
_cell.angle_beta   90.00
_cell.angle_gamma   90.00
#
_symmetry.space_group_name_H-M   'P 1'
#
loop_
_entity.id
_entity.type
_entity.pdbx_description
1 polymer ?
#
loop_
_entity_poly.entity_id
_entity_poly.type
_entity_poly.pdbx_seq_one_letter_code
_entity_poly.pdbx_strand_id
1 'polypeptide(L)'
;MRDALSEIARLADKAKTAPTTTELSGVLVIKGEVPEHQLAGIYQPMIGFIVQGRKTISIGDDVIDLKAPAYFVVPTDLPATGRVHQGSNGLSYLSVGLRL
;
A
#
# COMPACT_ATOMS: atom_id res chain seq x y z
N MET A 1 -6.04 -10.11 15.58
CA MET A 1 -5.67 -9.00 14.67
C MET A 1 -4.27 -9.17 14.09
N ARG A 2 -3.24 -9.47 14.90
CA ARG A 2 -1.90 -9.83 14.39
C ARG A 2 -1.94 -11.06 13.47
N ASP A 3 -2.74 -12.08 13.83
CA ASP A 3 -2.86 -13.31 13.04
C ASP A 3 -3.38 -13.04 11.62
N ALA A 4 -4.36 -12.15 11.47
CA ALA A 4 -4.90 -11.76 10.17
C ALA A 4 -3.86 -11.02 9.31
N LEU A 5 -3.06 -10.12 9.90
CA LEU A 5 -1.99 -9.43 9.17
C LEU A 5 -0.87 -10.39 8.76
N SER A 6 -0.50 -11.32 9.64
CA SER A 6 0.45 -12.39 9.32
C SER A 6 -0.06 -13.29 8.20
N GLU A 7 -1.35 -13.63 8.22
CA GLU A 7 -1.97 -14.43 7.17
C GLU A 7 -2.03 -13.69 5.84
N ILE A 8 -2.42 -12.41 5.83
CA ILE A 8 -2.35 -11.57 4.62
C ILE A 8 -0.92 -11.52 4.08
N ALA A 9 0.07 -11.32 4.95
CA ALA A 9 1.47 -11.29 4.54
C ALA A 9 1.93 -12.62 3.91
N ARG A 10 1.50 -13.75 4.49
CA ARG A 10 1.78 -15.09 3.97
C ARG A 10 1.12 -15.31 2.60
N LEU A 11 -0.14 -14.91 2.43
CA LEU A 11 -0.88 -15.07 1.18
C LEU A 11 -0.34 -14.15 0.07
N ALA A 12 0.14 -12.97 0.44
CA ALA A 12 0.67 -11.95 -0.46
C ALA A 12 2.15 -12.13 -0.84
N ASP A 13 2.81 -13.20 -0.40
CA ASP A 13 4.27 -13.34 -0.50
C ASP A 13 4.81 -13.26 -1.95
N LYS A 14 4.00 -13.68 -2.92
CA LYS A 14 4.32 -13.65 -4.36
C LYS A 14 4.03 -12.32 -5.07
N ALA A 15 3.51 -11.32 -4.35
CA ALA A 15 3.24 -10.01 -4.93
C ALA A 15 4.53 -9.30 -5.34
N LYS A 16 4.41 -8.43 -6.34
CA LYS A 16 5.53 -7.67 -6.92
C LYS A 16 5.47 -6.20 -6.49
N THR A 17 6.49 -5.45 -6.89
CA THR A 17 6.58 -3.99 -6.66
C THR A 17 5.54 -3.22 -7.45
N ALA A 18 5.08 -3.76 -8.58
CA ALA A 18 3.91 -3.27 -9.30
C ALA A 18 2.61 -3.83 -8.70
N PRO A 19 1.48 -3.10 -8.81
CA PRO A 19 0.16 -3.59 -8.41
C PRO A 19 -0.13 -4.96 -9.00
N THR A 20 -0.17 -5.97 -8.12
CA THR A 20 -0.49 -7.36 -8.48
C THR A 20 -1.98 -7.54 -8.30
N THR A 21 -2.71 -7.80 -9.39
CA THR A 21 -4.14 -8.13 -9.34
C THR A 21 -4.34 -9.51 -8.73
N THR A 22 -5.48 -9.70 -8.08
CA THR A 22 -5.88 -11.00 -7.53
C THR A 22 -7.17 -11.48 -8.20
N GLU A 23 -7.55 -12.73 -7.97
CA GLU A 23 -8.86 -13.26 -8.35
C GLU A 23 -10.01 -12.62 -7.55
N LEU A 24 -9.70 -11.92 -6.45
CA LEU A 24 -10.67 -11.11 -5.73
C LEU A 24 -10.83 -9.77 -6.47
N SER A 25 -12.03 -9.55 -7.01
CA SER A 25 -12.35 -8.33 -7.76
C SER A 25 -12.04 -7.07 -6.94
N GLY A 26 -11.38 -6.10 -7.57
CA GLY A 26 -11.00 -4.84 -6.95
C GLY A 26 -9.82 -4.92 -5.97
N VAL A 27 -9.35 -6.11 -5.61
CA VAL A 27 -8.22 -6.29 -4.68
C VAL A 27 -6.90 -6.35 -5.44
N LEU A 28 -5.98 -5.49 -5.02
CA LEU A 28 -4.62 -5.41 -5.52
C LEU A 28 -3.61 -5.50 -4.37
N VAL A 29 -2.44 -6.07 -4.64
CA VAL A 29 -1.38 -6.25 -3.66
C VAL A 29 -0.09 -5.66 -4.19
N ILE A 30 0.64 -4.92 -3.35
CA ILE A 30 1.93 -4.34 -3.68
C ILE A 30 2.93 -4.75 -2.60
N LYS A 31 4.07 -5.30 -3.02
CA LYS A 31 5.14 -5.74 -2.12
C LYS A 31 6.53 -5.30 -2.62
N GLY A 32 7.38 -4.88 -1.69
CA GLY A 32 8.79 -4.59 -1.94
C GLY A 32 9.12 -3.12 -2.08
N GLU A 33 10.25 -2.82 -2.75
CA GLU A 33 10.67 -1.46 -3.04
C GLU A 33 9.93 -0.93 -4.27
N VAL A 34 8.94 -0.08 -4.02
CA VAL A 34 8.18 0.56 -5.09
C VAL A 34 8.87 1.87 -5.43
N PRO A 35 9.33 2.07 -6.68
CA PRO A 35 9.94 3.32 -7.09
C PRO A 35 8.97 4.49 -6.94
N GLU A 36 9.45 5.63 -6.43
CA GLU A 36 8.59 6.81 -6.16
C GLU A 36 7.87 7.33 -7.40
N HIS A 37 8.51 7.25 -8.57
CA HIS A 37 7.88 7.66 -9.83
C HIS A 37 6.64 6.82 -10.17
N GLN A 38 6.51 5.59 -9.66
CA GLN A 38 5.32 4.76 -9.84
C GLN A 38 4.21 5.11 -8.83
N LEU A 39 4.55 5.87 -7.80
CA LEU A 39 3.64 6.30 -6.74
C LEU A 39 3.20 7.76 -6.89
N ALA A 40 3.66 8.44 -7.94
CA ALA A 40 3.26 9.79 -8.31
C ALA A 40 2.18 9.72 -9.39
N GLY A 41 1.00 10.27 -9.11
CA GLY A 41 -0.10 10.29 -10.07
C GLY A 41 -1.44 10.62 -9.44
N ILE A 42 -2.51 10.31 -10.17
CA ILE A 42 -3.88 10.41 -9.67
C ILE A 42 -4.25 9.08 -9.03
N TYR A 43 -4.44 9.10 -7.72
CA TYR A 43 -4.91 7.96 -6.96
C TYR A 43 -6.41 7.84 -7.16
N GLN A 44 -6.84 6.73 -7.78
CA GLN A 44 -8.25 6.41 -7.95
C GLN A 44 -8.90 6.07 -6.60
N PRO A 45 -10.24 6.17 -6.48
CA PRO A 45 -10.97 5.80 -5.28
C PRO A 45 -10.62 4.39 -4.78
N MET A 46 -10.11 4.30 -3.54
CA MET A 46 -9.70 3.03 -2.95
C MET A 46 -9.56 3.10 -1.43
N ILE A 47 -9.59 1.94 -0.79
CA ILE A 47 -9.13 1.73 0.58
C ILE A 47 -7.78 1.02 0.52
N GLY A 48 -6.74 1.64 1.07
CA GLY A 48 -5.41 1.05 1.17
C GLY A 48 -5.10 0.60 2.59
N PHE A 49 -4.62 -0.62 2.74
CA PHE A 49 -4.16 -1.22 4.00
C PHE A 49 -2.65 -1.41 3.94
N ILE A 50 -1.92 -0.92 4.95
CA ILE A 50 -0.49 -1.14 5.11
C ILE A 50 -0.31 -2.28 6.12
N VAL A 51 0.17 -3.40 5.61
CA VAL A 51 0.34 -4.64 6.37
C VAL A 51 1.74 -4.70 6.98
N GLN A 52 2.77 -4.30 6.20
CA GLN A 52 4.16 -4.26 6.62
C GLN A 52 4.85 -3.00 6.10
N GLY A 53 5.78 -2.45 6.88
CA GLY A 53 6.52 -1.24 6.51
C GLY A 53 5.77 0.05 6.84
N ARG A 54 6.05 1.09 6.05
CA ARG A 54 5.48 2.43 6.22
C ARG A 54 5.30 3.07 4.86
N LYS A 55 4.25 3.89 4.70
CA LYS A 55 4.03 4.69 3.50
C LYS A 55 3.85 6.15 3.87
N THR A 56 4.52 7.02 3.16
CA THR A 56 4.24 8.45 3.15
C THR A 56 3.39 8.76 1.92
N ILE A 57 2.33 9.54 2.09
CA ILE A 57 1.48 10.06 1.01
C ILE A 57 1.52 11.58 1.11
N SER A 58 1.90 12.26 0.03
CA SER A 58 1.90 13.72 -0.03
C SER A 58 0.78 14.22 -0.95
N ILE A 59 0.00 15.18 -0.45
CA ILE A 59 -1.17 15.76 -1.13
C ILE A 59 -1.04 17.28 -1.04
N GLY A 60 -0.74 17.96 -2.14
CA GLY A 60 -0.37 19.37 -2.09
C GLY A 60 0.83 19.56 -1.16
N ASP A 61 0.65 20.36 -0.11
CA ASP A 61 1.68 20.65 0.90
C ASP A 61 1.62 19.70 2.12
N ASP A 62 0.57 18.89 2.23
CA ASP A 62 0.39 17.97 3.36
C ASP A 62 1.12 16.64 3.13
N VAL A 63 1.72 16.12 4.20
CA VAL A 63 2.44 14.84 4.20
C VAL A 63 1.89 13.94 5.30
N ILE A 64 1.32 12.81 4.90
CA ILE A 64 0.72 11.82 5.79
C ILE A 64 1.66 10.63 5.92
N ASP A 65 2.14 10.34 7.13
CA ASP A 65 2.99 9.19 7.44
C ASP A 65 2.18 8.04 8.06
N LEU A 66 2.16 6.89 7.41
CA LEU A 66 1.35 5.73 7.78
C LEU A 66 2.26 4.54 8.06
N LYS A 67 2.44 4.20 9.34
CA LYS A 67 3.22 3.04 9.78
C LYS A 67 2.30 1.84 10.03
N ALA A 68 2.67 0.67 9.53
CA ALA A 68 1.89 -0.55 9.74
C ALA A 68 1.67 -0.87 11.24
N PRO A 69 0.47 -1.34 11.64
CA PRO A 69 -0.73 -1.45 10.82
C PRO A 69 -1.44 -0.10 10.66
N ALA A 70 -1.75 0.28 9.43
CA ALA A 70 -2.49 1.50 9.12
C ALA A 70 -3.38 1.30 7.88
N TYR A 71 -4.36 2.18 7.70
CA TYR A 71 -5.15 2.26 6.48
C TYR A 71 -5.37 3.71 6.07
N PHE A 72 -5.71 3.92 4.81
CA PHE A 72 -6.13 5.20 4.27
C PHE A 72 -7.28 4.99 3.30
N VAL A 73 -8.12 6.02 3.15
CA VAL A 73 -9.25 6.02 2.22
C VAL A 73 -9.06 7.18 1.27
N VAL A 74 -9.11 6.89 -0.02
CA VAL A 74 -9.15 7.87 -1.09
C VAL A 74 -10.58 7.84 -1.64
N PRO A 75 -11.43 8.83 -1.30
CA PRO A 75 -12.84 8.80 -1.69
C PRO A 75 -13.10 9.33 -3.11
N THR A 76 -12.12 10.00 -3.71
CA THR A 76 -12.21 10.62 -5.04
C THR A 76 -10.84 10.60 -5.71
N ASP A 77 -10.78 10.87 -7.01
CA ASP A 77 -9.52 11.00 -7.73
C ASP A 77 -8.63 12.08 -7.11
N LEU A 78 -7.46 11.66 -6.61
CA LEU A 78 -6.60 12.50 -5.77
C LEU A 78 -5.19 12.56 -6.35
N PRO A 79 -4.71 13.73 -6.81
CA PRO A 79 -3.30 13.91 -7.16
C PRO A 79 -2.44 13.77 -5.90
N ALA A 80 -1.54 12.79 -5.90
CA ALA A 80 -0.65 12.55 -4.77
C ALA A 80 0.68 11.94 -5.24
N THR A 81 1.70 12.11 -4.40
CA THR A 81 2.93 11.33 -4.49
C THR A 81 3.03 10.39 -3.30
N GLY A 82 3.82 9.33 -3.44
CA GLY A 82 4.00 8.37 -2.38
C GLY A 82 5.44 7.90 -2.26
N ARG A 83 5.82 7.54 -1.04
CA ARG A 83 7.09 6.88 -0.74
C ARG A 83 6.82 5.70 0.17
N VAL A 84 7.42 4.55 -0.15
CA VAL A 84 7.33 3.36 0.71
C VAL A 84 8.65 3.12 1.43
N HIS A 85 8.55 2.62 2.65
CA HIS A 85 9.68 2.21 3.47
C HIS A 85 9.48 0.77 3.90
N GLN A 86 10.55 -0.02 3.81
CA GLN A 86 10.54 -1.44 4.18
C GLN A 86 10.18 -1.64 5.66
N GLY A 87 9.71 -2.83 5.99
CA GLY A 87 9.44 -3.25 7.36
C GLY A 87 10.71 -3.46 8.19
N SER A 88 10.54 -3.64 9.49
CA SER A 88 11.62 -4.04 10.39
C SER A 88 12.19 -5.40 9.99
N ASN A 89 13.45 -5.66 10.39
CA ASN A 89 14.11 -6.97 10.23
C ASN A 89 14.19 -7.45 8.77
N GLY A 90 14.32 -6.53 7.81
CA GLY A 90 14.45 -6.85 6.39
C GLY A 90 13.14 -7.28 5.72
N LEU A 91 12.00 -7.17 6.41
CA LEU A 91 10.70 -7.45 5.80
C LEU A 91 10.39 -6.43 4.71
N SER A 92 9.87 -6.91 3.59
CA SER A 92 9.43 -6.02 2.53
C SER A 92 8.26 -5.14 2.99
N TYR A 93 8.13 -3.94 2.40
CA TYR A 93 6.86 -3.22 2.43
C TYR A 93 5.77 -4.11 1.83
N LEU A 94 4.59 -4.10 2.43
CA LEU A 94 3.43 -4.83 1.92
C LEU A 94 2.15 -4.03 2.15
N SER A 95 1.37 -3.88 1.09
CA SER A 95 0.07 -3.22 1.15
C SER A 95 -0.96 -3.93 0.27
N VAL A 96 -2.20 -3.88 0.73
CA VAL A 96 -3.38 -4.37 0.01
C VAL A 96 -4.28 -3.17 -0.28
N GLY A 97 -4.74 -3.03 -1.51
CA GLY A 97 -5.71 -2.03 -1.92
C GLY A 97 -7.03 -2.70 -2.30
N LEU A 98 -8.14 -2.06 -1.97
CA LEU A 98 -9.48 -2.37 -2.47
C LEU A 98 -9.99 -1.16 -3.24
N ARG A 99 -10.21 -1.31 -4.55
CA ARG A 99 -10.83 -0.28 -5.38
C ARG A 99 -12.29 -0.08 -4.99
N LEU A 100 -12.75 1.18 -5.01
CA LEU A 100 -14.14 1.58 -4.81
C LEU A 100 -14.89 1.72 -6.14
#